data_AF-A0AA38C432-F1
#
_entry.id   AF-A0AA38C432-F1
#
_cell.length_a   1.000
_cell.length_b   1.000
_cell.length_c   1.000
_cell.angle_alpha   90.00
_cell.angle_beta   90.00
_cell.angle_gamma   90.00
#
_symmetry.space_group_name_H-M   'P 1'
#
loop_
_entity.id
_entity.type
_entity.pdbx_description
1 polymer ?
#
loop_
_entity_poly.entity_id
_entity_poly.type
_entity_poly.pdbx_seq_one_letter_code
_entity_poly.pdbx_strand_id
1 'polypeptide(L)'
;MGMANELLCQYFADRYNRLLRKFNFVMYLAELYKPYVFFEGRFDNFNTEQLYVELSESEKEIFEFDVKRICWRDYLVDIHIPGMMKFVAD
;
A
#
# COMPACT_ATOMS: atom_id res chain seq x y z
N MET A 1 23.76 30.62 -26.26
CA MET A 1 24.33 29.38 -25.65
C MET A 1 23.97 29.22 -24.16
N GLY A 2 23.70 30.31 -23.40
CA GLY A 2 23.31 30.23 -21.98
C GLY A 2 21.94 29.60 -21.69
N MET A 3 20.86 30.05 -22.37
CA MET A 3 19.49 29.60 -22.04
C MET A 3 19.25 28.09 -22.24
N ALA A 4 19.78 27.49 -23.31
CA ALA A 4 19.58 26.06 -23.57
C ALA A 4 20.28 25.18 -22.51
N ASN A 5 21.46 25.61 -22.03
CA ASN A 5 22.20 24.90 -21.00
C ASN A 5 21.52 25.05 -19.63
N GLU A 6 21.01 26.25 -19.30
CA GLU A 6 20.25 26.49 -18.07
C GLU A 6 18.96 25.67 -18.02
N LEU A 7 18.19 25.63 -19.12
CA LEU A 7 16.98 24.80 -19.24
C LEU A 7 17.29 23.30 -19.09
N LEU A 8 18.39 22.84 -19.68
CA LEU A 8 18.81 21.46 -19.58
C LEU A 8 19.23 21.10 -18.13
N CYS A 9 19.98 21.98 -17.47
CA CYS A 9 20.34 21.82 -16.06
C CYS A 9 19.12 21.79 -15.14
N GLN A 10 18.14 22.68 -15.36
CA GLN A 10 16.87 22.68 -14.63
C GLN A 10 16.11 21.37 -14.84
N TYR A 11 16.01 20.90 -16.10
CA TYR A 11 15.37 19.62 -16.41
C TYR A 11 15.99 18.44 -15.67
N PHE A 12 17.33 18.35 -15.64
CA PHE A 12 18.02 17.28 -14.92
C PHE A 12 17.85 17.40 -13.41
N ALA A 13 17.92 18.61 -12.86
CA ALA A 13 17.69 18.86 -11.44
C ALA A 13 16.27 18.43 -11.02
N ASP A 14 15.25 18.80 -11.81
CA ASP A 14 13.85 18.43 -11.55
C ASP A 14 13.64 16.91 -11.65
N ARG A 15 14.27 16.28 -12.65
CA ARG A 15 14.23 14.82 -12.80
C ARG A 15 14.89 14.12 -11.61
N TYR A 16 16.06 14.58 -11.19
CA TYR A 16 16.78 14.04 -10.04
C TYR A 16 15.94 14.18 -8.77
N ASN A 17 15.43 15.38 -8.49
CA ASN A 17 14.61 15.65 -7.31
C ASN A 17 13.32 14.80 -7.30
N ARG A 18 12.69 14.57 -8.45
CA ARG A 18 11.53 13.70 -8.58
C ARG A 18 11.87 12.24 -8.26
N LEU A 19 13.00 11.74 -8.76
CA LEU A 19 13.45 10.37 -8.48
C LEU A 19 13.85 10.21 -7.01
N LEU A 20 14.54 11.19 -6.45
CA LEU A 20 14.95 11.18 -5.04
C LEU A 20 13.72 11.13 -4.11
N ARG A 21 12.68 11.93 -4.38
CA ARG A 21 11.42 11.85 -3.61
C ARG A 21 10.78 10.47 -3.68
N LYS A 22 10.72 9.86 -4.87
CA LYS A 22 10.18 8.50 -5.04
C LYS A 22 11.00 7.45 -4.29
N PHE A 23 12.34 7.55 -4.37
CA PHE A 23 13.24 6.65 -3.65
C PHE A 23 13.04 6.76 -2.14
N ASN A 24 13.05 7.97 -1.59
CA ASN A 24 12.86 8.20 -0.16
C ASN A 24 11.49 7.68 0.32
N PHE A 25 10.45 7.86 -0.48
CA PHE A 25 9.12 7.32 -0.16
C PHE A 25 9.11 5.78 -0.12
N VAL A 26 9.72 5.11 -1.10
CA VAL A 26 9.82 3.63 -1.09
C VAL A 26 10.64 3.14 0.11
N MET A 27 11.75 3.80 0.44
CA MET A 27 12.56 3.45 1.60
C MET A 27 11.79 3.65 2.91
N TYR A 28 11.01 4.72 3.01
CA TYR A 28 10.13 4.95 4.16
C TYR A 28 9.12 3.82 4.34
N LEU A 29 8.42 3.42 3.26
CA LEU A 29 7.49 2.29 3.31
C LEU A 29 8.21 0.98 3.68
N ALA A 30 9.40 0.74 3.16
CA ALA A 30 10.18 -0.45 3.49
C ALA A 30 10.52 -0.52 5.00
N GLU A 31 10.96 0.58 5.61
CA GLU A 31 11.23 0.62 7.05
C GLU A 31 9.96 0.49 7.89
N LEU A 32 8.87 1.15 7.48
CA LEU A 32 7.60 1.07 8.19
C LEU A 32 7.01 -0.35 8.17
N TYR A 33 7.03 -1.03 7.03
CA TYR A 33 6.47 -2.37 6.89
C TYR A 33 7.42 -3.49 7.34
N LYS A 34 8.68 -3.16 7.64
CA LYS A 34 9.70 -4.09 8.15
C LYS A 34 9.21 -5.03 9.26
N PRO A 35 8.60 -4.56 10.37
CA PRO A 35 8.14 -5.46 11.42
C PRO A 35 7.06 -6.44 10.96
N TYR A 36 6.29 -6.12 9.91
CA TYR A 36 5.24 -6.99 9.38
C TYR A 36 5.80 -8.01 8.37
N VAL A 37 6.73 -7.59 7.51
CA VAL A 37 7.33 -8.45 6.48
C VAL A 37 8.32 -9.45 7.08
N PHE A 38 9.05 -9.06 8.12
CA PHE A 38 10.00 -9.92 8.83
C PHE A 38 9.40 -10.58 10.07
N PHE A 39 8.07 -10.55 10.23
CA PHE A 39 7.41 -11.30 11.27
C PHE A 39 7.34 -12.78 10.89
N GLU A 40 7.90 -13.65 11.72
CA GLU A 40 7.92 -15.10 11.47
C GLU A 40 6.55 -15.78 11.67
N GLY A 41 5.60 -15.08 12.31
CA GLY A 41 4.26 -15.60 12.50
C GLY A 41 3.46 -15.56 11.19
N ARG A 42 2.67 -16.61 10.96
CA ARG A 42 1.70 -16.65 9.87
C ARG A 42 0.32 -16.32 10.40
N PHE A 43 -0.34 -15.39 9.73
CA PHE A 43 -1.75 -15.11 9.95
C PHE A 43 -2.53 -15.76 8.82
N ASP A 44 -3.31 -16.78 9.16
CA ASP A 44 -4.31 -17.33 8.25
C ASP A 44 -5.71 -16.91 8.67
N ASN A 45 -6.63 -17.02 7.72
CA ASN A 45 -8.04 -16.72 7.87
C ASN A 45 -8.87 -18.01 7.91
N PHE A 46 -8.28 -19.17 8.23
CA PHE A 46 -8.93 -20.46 8.03
C PHE A 46 -10.26 -20.56 8.79
N ASN A 47 -10.25 -20.22 10.08
CA ASN A 47 -11.46 -20.26 10.90
C ASN A 47 -12.55 -19.32 10.39
N THR A 48 -12.15 -18.15 9.90
CA THR A 48 -13.07 -17.19 9.29
C THR A 48 -13.68 -17.76 8.01
N GLU A 49 -12.87 -18.39 7.14
CA GLU A 49 -13.39 -19.02 5.93
C GLU A 49 -14.38 -20.15 6.26
N GLN A 50 -14.10 -20.96 7.29
CA GLN A 50 -15.03 -22.00 7.74
C GLN A 50 -16.35 -21.40 8.23
N LEU A 51 -16.28 -20.38 9.09
CA LEU A 51 -17.48 -19.68 9.56
C LEU A 51 -18.29 -19.10 8.40
N TYR A 52 -17.62 -18.51 7.40
CA TYR A 52 -18.29 -17.96 6.22
C TYR A 52 -18.99 -19.04 5.38
N VAL A 53 -18.39 -20.22 5.24
CA VAL A 53 -19.00 -21.37 4.52
C VAL A 53 -20.27 -21.87 5.23
N GLU A 54 -20.28 -21.85 6.56
CA GLU A 54 -21.42 -22.31 7.37
C GLU A 54 -22.62 -21.34 7.33
N LEU A 55 -22.43 -20.08 6.94
CA LEU A 55 -23.53 -19.12 6.83
C LEU A 55 -24.55 -19.51 5.75
N SER A 56 -25.83 -19.26 6.02
CA SER A 56 -26.86 -19.27 4.99
C SER A 56 -26.65 -18.17 3.95
N GLU A 57 -27.24 -18.31 2.76
CA GLU A 57 -27.10 -17.29 1.71
C GLU A 57 -27.62 -15.91 2.16
N SER A 58 -28.73 -15.86 2.92
CA SER A 58 -29.22 -14.61 3.52
C SER A 58 -28.25 -14.01 4.53
N GLU A 59 -27.56 -14.85 5.31
CA GLU A 59 -26.56 -14.36 6.26
C GLU A 59 -25.30 -13.89 5.54
N LYS A 60 -24.89 -14.50 4.43
CA LYS A 60 -23.77 -14.03 3.60
C LYS A 60 -24.06 -12.68 2.95
N GLU A 61 -25.31 -12.40 2.60
CA GLU A 61 -25.74 -11.08 2.11
C GLU A 61 -25.68 -10.01 3.20
N ILE A 62 -25.99 -10.38 4.45
CA ILE A 62 -25.91 -9.45 5.60
C ILE A 62 -24.46 -9.27 6.07
N PHE A 63 -23.70 -10.36 6.12
CA PHE A 63 -22.32 -10.43 6.62
C PHE A 63 -21.37 -10.71 5.46
N GLU A 64 -21.03 -9.66 4.70
CA GLU A 64 -20.13 -9.75 3.55
C GLU A 64 -18.66 -9.89 3.97
N PHE A 65 -18.32 -10.99 4.66
CA PHE A 65 -16.98 -11.29 5.17
C PHE A 65 -16.21 -12.27 4.27
N ASP A 66 -16.36 -12.13 2.94
CA ASP A 66 -15.53 -12.90 1.98
C ASP A 66 -14.26 -12.12 1.66
N VAL A 67 -13.20 -12.44 2.40
CA VAL A 67 -11.84 -11.93 2.20
C VAL A 67 -11.28 -12.15 0.78
N LYS A 68 -11.81 -13.12 0.01
CA LYS A 68 -11.37 -13.38 -1.37
C LYS A 68 -11.87 -12.31 -2.34
N ARG A 69 -12.89 -11.52 -1.95
CA ARG A 69 -13.43 -10.41 -2.74
C ARG A 69 -12.59 -9.15 -2.63
N ILE A 70 -11.64 -9.10 -1.68
CA ILE A 70 -10.77 -7.94 -1.52
C ILE A 70 -9.81 -7.87 -2.72
N CYS A 71 -9.91 -6.79 -3.50
CA CYS A 71 -8.84 -6.45 -4.43
C CYS A 71 -7.65 -5.90 -3.64
N TRP A 72 -6.72 -6.78 -3.27
CA TRP A 72 -5.58 -6.43 -2.42
C TRP A 72 -4.71 -5.30 -2.97
N ARG A 73 -4.61 -5.19 -4.30
CA ARG A 73 -3.92 -4.07 -4.95
C ARG A 73 -4.58 -2.74 -4.60
N ASP A 74 -5.88 -2.62 -4.85
CA ASP A 74 -6.62 -1.38 -4.67
C ASP A 74 -6.72 -1.04 -3.18
N TYR A 75 -6.96 -2.05 -2.34
CA TYR A 75 -6.95 -1.88 -0.89
C TYR A 75 -5.60 -1.33 -0.40
N LEU A 76 -4.47 -1.90 -0.83
CA LEU A 76 -3.16 -1.44 -0.36
C LEU A 76 -2.79 -0.06 -0.91
N VAL A 77 -2.97 0.15 -2.22
CA VAL A 77 -2.49 1.35 -2.92
C VAL A 77 -3.39 2.55 -2.70
N ASP A 78 -4.71 2.36 -2.75
CA ASP A 78 -5.66 3.48 -2.76
C ASP A 78 -6.25 3.77 -1.37
N ILE A 79 -6.25 2.78 -0.46
CA ILE A 79 -6.87 2.91 0.86
C ILE A 79 -5.83 2.85 1.98
N HIS A 80 -5.13 1.73 2.12
CA HIS A 80 -4.33 1.41 3.30
C HIS A 80 -3.06 2.26 3.42
N ILE A 81 -2.22 2.33 2.38
CA ILE A 81 -1.00 3.14 2.41
C ILE A 81 -1.34 4.62 2.57
N PRO A 82 -2.26 5.23 1.78
CA PRO A 82 -2.61 6.64 1.96
C PRO A 82 -3.21 6.94 3.34
N GLY A 83 -4.08 6.06 3.85
CA GLY A 83 -4.66 6.21 5.18
C GLY A 83 -3.62 6.14 6.28
N MET A 84 -2.73 5.16 6.22
CA MET A 84 -1.61 5.03 7.15
C MET A 84 -0.72 6.29 7.11
N MET A 85 -0.34 6.75 5.91
CA MET A 85 0.49 7.94 5.74
C MET A 85 -0.16 9.22 6.29
N LYS A 86 -1.50 9.28 6.32
CA LYS A 86 -2.25 10.46 6.74
C LYS A 86 -2.52 10.50 8.25
N PHE A 87 -2.66 9.35 8.88
CA PHE A 87 -3.21 9.26 10.25
C PHE A 87 -2.31 8.52 11.25
N VAL A 88 -1.27 7.84 10.78
CA VAL A 88 -0.40 7.00 11.64
C VAL A 88 1.06 7.42 11.53
N ALA A 89 1.51 7.75 10.33
CA ALA A 89 2.81 8.34 10.08
C ALA A 89 2.78 9.84 10.40
N ASP A 90 3.13 10.21 11.63
CA ASP A 90 3.46 11.61 11.98
C ASP A 90 4.79 12.04 11.35
#